data_AF-A0A967DG31-F1
#
_entry.id   AF-A0A967DG31-F1
#
_cell.length_a   1.000
_cell.length_b   1.000
_cell.length_c   1.000
_cell.angle_alpha   90.00
_cell.angle_beta   90.00
_cell.angle_gamma   90.00
#
_symmetry.space_group_name_H-M   'P 1'
#
loop_
_entity.id
_entity.type
_entity.pdbx_description
1 polymer ?
#
loop_
_entity_poly.entity_id
_entity_poly.type
_entity_poly.pdbx_seq_one_letter_code
_entity_poly.pdbx_strand_id
1 'polypeptide(L)'
;MLEVSGRRPLRVTTDHHGSYPKAIRWIVGRNAIHRRDRYLNNRTEQSHRPLKQRYYPMLGFGNFESASRFCTAFDEVHNYFRVDKTIASLAARRDVFVARWRELINDVSAA
;
A
#
# COMPACT_ATOMS: atom_id res chain seq x y z
N MET A 1 5.68 -6.21 5.13
CA MET A 1 5.27 -5.04 5.97
C MET A 1 6.17 -4.87 7.20
N LEU A 2 6.43 -5.90 8.01
CA LEU A 2 7.38 -5.83 9.12
C LEU A 2 8.84 -5.73 8.64
N GLU A 3 9.21 -6.55 7.65
CA GLU A 3 10.54 -6.52 7.04
C GLU A 3 10.76 -5.24 6.24
N VAL A 4 9.76 -4.85 5.44
CA VAL A 4 9.80 -3.64 4.60
C VAL A 4 9.87 -2.35 5.42
N SER A 5 9.22 -2.27 6.59
CA SER A 5 9.25 -1.05 7.42
C SER A 5 10.40 -1.00 8.42
N GLY A 6 11.08 -2.14 8.65
CA GLY A 6 12.09 -2.31 9.70
C GLY A 6 11.57 -2.10 11.14
N ARG A 7 10.25 -1.90 11.33
CA ARG A 7 9.67 -1.50 12.62
C ARG A 7 8.44 -2.34 12.97
N ARG A 8 8.42 -2.86 14.20
CA ARG A 8 7.24 -3.55 14.75
C ARG A 8 6.17 -2.53 15.14
N PRO A 9 4.95 -2.59 14.57
CA PRO A 9 3.88 -1.67 14.92
C PRO A 9 3.37 -1.95 16.32
N LEU A 10 3.18 -0.89 17.10
CA LEU A 10 2.55 -0.96 18.43
C LEU A 10 1.02 -1.17 18.34
N ARG A 11 0.41 -0.85 17.19
CA ARG A 11 -1.02 -0.95 16.97
C ARG A 11 -1.31 -1.48 15.57
N VAL A 12 -2.24 -2.42 15.47
CA VAL A 12 -2.70 -2.99 14.20
C VAL A 12 -4.20 -2.82 14.12
N THR A 13 -4.67 -2.31 12.99
CA THR A 13 -6.09 -2.12 12.73
C THR A 13 -6.50 -3.04 11.58
N THR A 14 -7.53 -3.86 11.78
CA THR A 14 -8.11 -4.74 10.76
C THR A 14 -9.63 -4.72 10.86
N ASP A 15 -10.32 -5.40 9.94
CA ASP A 15 -11.73 -5.74 10.13
C ASP A 15 -11.90 -6.83 11.22
N HIS A 16 -13.13 -7.34 11.36
CA HIS A 16 -13.53 -8.29 12.40
C HIS A 16 -13.27 -9.78 12.08
N HIS A 17 -12.53 -10.11 11.02
CA HIS A 17 -12.27 -11.49 10.64
C HIS A 17 -11.57 -12.28 11.76
N GLY A 18 -12.08 -13.48 12.04
CA GLY A 18 -11.67 -14.29 13.20
C GLY A 18 -10.21 -14.78 13.17
N SER A 19 -9.57 -14.79 12.00
CA SER A 19 -8.16 -15.17 11.87
C SER A 19 -7.17 -14.11 12.38
N TYR A 20 -7.55 -12.83 12.38
CA TYR A 20 -6.61 -11.73 12.65
C TYR A 20 -6.04 -11.71 14.07
N PRO A 21 -6.81 -11.92 15.15
CA PRO A 21 -6.24 -11.91 16.50
C PRO A 21 -5.10 -12.92 16.68
N LYS A 22 -5.24 -14.12 16.10
CA LYS A 22 -4.20 -15.16 16.12
C LYS A 22 -3.00 -14.74 15.26
N ALA A 23 -3.25 -14.28 14.03
CA ALA A 23 -2.20 -13.86 13.11
C ALA A 23 -1.38 -12.68 13.64
N ILE A 24 -2.03 -11.65 14.19
CA ILE A 24 -1.37 -10.47 14.77
C ILE A 24 -0.48 -10.89 15.94
N ARG A 25 -0.98 -11.76 16.82
CA ARG A 25 -0.20 -12.28 17.95
C ARG A 25 1.04 -13.04 17.50
N TRP A 26 0.93 -13.82 16.44
CA TRP A 26 2.03 -14.63 15.88
C TRP A 26 3.07 -13.78 15.14
N ILE A 27 2.62 -12.84 14.30
CA ILE A 27 3.48 -12.08 13.39
C ILE A 27 4.05 -10.84 14.08
N VAL A 28 3.18 -10.05 14.72
CA VAL A 28 3.55 -8.75 15.29
C VAL A 28 4.01 -8.89 16.74
N GLY A 29 3.32 -9.74 17.51
CA GLY A 29 3.63 -10.05 18.91
C GLY A 29 2.46 -9.74 19.84
N ARG A 30 2.55 -10.25 21.08
CA ARG A 30 1.49 -10.09 22.11
C ARG A 30 1.28 -8.64 22.57
N ASN A 31 2.28 -7.78 22.42
CA ASN A 31 2.23 -6.39 22.89
C ASN A 31 1.56 -5.44 21.89
N ALA A 32 1.21 -5.91 20.69
CA ALA A 32 0.53 -5.08 19.69
C ALA A 32 -0.95 -4.94 20.03
N ILE A 33 -1.43 -3.69 20.08
CA ILE A 33 -2.85 -3.39 20.32
C ILE A 33 -3.63 -3.65 19.03
N HIS A 34 -4.54 -4.64 19.05
CA HIS A 34 -5.46 -4.90 17.94
C HIS A 34 -6.71 -4.04 18.06
N ARG A 35 -6.96 -3.19 17.06
CA ARG A 35 -8.14 -2.32 16.98
C ARG A 35 -9.06 -2.77 15.85
N ARG A 36 -10.36 -2.75 16.12
CA ARG A 36 -11.42 -3.16 15.17
C ARG A 36 -12.57 -2.17 15.13
N ASP A 37 -12.45 -0.99 15.75
CA ASP A 37 -13.55 -0.04 15.81
C ASP A 37 -14.02 0.34 14.40
N ARG A 38 -15.32 0.60 14.30
CA ARG A 38 -15.97 0.98 13.05
C ARG A 38 -15.19 2.12 12.38
N TYR A 39 -14.94 1.98 11.08
CA TYR A 39 -14.24 2.95 10.23
C TYR A 39 -12.71 3.06 10.44
N LEU A 40 -12.10 2.45 11.45
CA LEU A 40 -10.65 2.53 11.61
C LEU A 40 -9.89 1.86 10.45
N ASN A 41 -10.48 0.84 9.82
CA ASN A 41 -9.92 0.18 8.64
C ASN A 41 -10.08 0.99 7.33
N ASN A 42 -10.79 2.13 7.34
CA ASN A 42 -11.00 2.97 6.15
C ASN A 42 -9.68 3.38 5.49
N ARG A 43 -8.63 3.63 6.27
CA ARG A 43 -7.30 3.97 5.71
C ARG A 43 -6.71 2.82 4.91
N THR A 44 -6.84 1.59 5.40
CA THR A 44 -6.40 0.39 4.70
C THR A 44 -7.23 0.18 3.43
N GLU A 45 -8.55 0.26 3.53
CA GLU A 45 -9.44 0.15 2.37
C GLU A 45 -9.20 1.23 1.31
N GLN A 46 -8.94 2.47 1.73
CA GLN A 46 -8.59 3.55 0.81
C GLN A 46 -7.26 3.29 0.12
N SER A 47 -6.28 2.72 0.83
CA SER A 47 -4.97 2.38 0.26
C SER A 47 -5.07 1.25 -0.78
N HIS A 48 -6.10 0.40 -0.72
CA HIS A 48 -6.33 -0.63 -1.73
C HIS A 48 -6.92 -0.07 -3.04
N ARG A 49 -7.61 1.08 -3.01
CA ARG A 49 -8.38 1.60 -4.16
C ARG A 49 -7.58 1.75 -5.46
N PRO A 50 -6.34 2.29 -5.46
CA PRO A 50 -5.57 2.45 -6.70
C PRO A 50 -5.29 1.11 -7.40
N LEU A 51 -5.01 0.07 -6.62
CA LEU A 51 -4.80 -1.28 -7.13
C LEU A 51 -6.14 -1.90 -7.58
N LYS A 52 -7.22 -1.67 -6.80
CA LYS A 52 -8.57 -2.13 -7.16
C LYS A 52 -9.07 -1.61 -8.50
N GLN A 53 -8.88 -0.32 -8.75
CA GLN A 53 -9.31 0.33 -9.99
C GLN A 53 -8.64 -0.26 -11.23
N ARG A 54 -7.41 -0.77 -11.10
CA ARG A 54 -6.67 -1.37 -12.21
C ARG A 54 -7.03 -2.83 -12.42
N TYR A 55 -7.23 -3.61 -11.34
CA TYR A 55 -7.56 -5.04 -11.50
C TYR A 55 -9.03 -5.27 -11.88
N TYR A 56 -9.97 -4.43 -11.43
CA TYR A 56 -11.40 -4.70 -11.63
C TYR A 56 -11.79 -4.89 -13.11
N PRO A 57 -11.29 -4.09 -14.06
CA PRO A 57 -11.55 -4.29 -15.49
C PRO A 57 -10.98 -5.58 -16.08
N MET A 58 -10.03 -6.22 -15.41
CA MET A 58 -9.30 -7.40 -15.91
C MET A 58 -10.00 -8.73 -15.59
N LEU A 59 -11.16 -8.70 -14.90
CA LEU A 59 -11.92 -9.89 -14.48
C LEU A 59 -11.17 -10.87 -13.56
N GLY A 60 -10.08 -10.42 -12.92
CA GLY A 60 -9.28 -11.21 -11.99
C GLY A 60 -7.98 -11.73 -12.59
N PHE A 61 -7.33 -12.66 -11.88
CA PHE A 61 -6.06 -13.27 -12.29
C PHE A 61 -6.26 -14.76 -12.55
N GLY A 62 -5.67 -15.28 -13.63
CA GLY A 62 -5.72 -16.72 -13.93
C GLY A 62 -4.85 -17.58 -13.02
N ASN A 63 -3.85 -16.99 -12.35
CA ASN A 63 -3.00 -17.67 -11.37
C ASN A 63 -2.38 -16.68 -10.36
N PHE A 64 -1.78 -17.21 -9.29
CA PHE A 64 -1.16 -16.41 -8.23
C PHE A 64 0.12 -15.69 -8.66
N GLU A 65 0.87 -16.23 -9.61
CA GLU A 65 2.10 -15.60 -10.09
C GLU A 65 1.80 -14.31 -10.84
N SER A 66 0.80 -14.33 -11.73
CA SER A 66 0.29 -13.14 -12.42
C SER A 66 -0.22 -12.09 -11.43
N ALA A 67 -0.94 -12.52 -10.37
CA ALA A 67 -1.38 -11.61 -9.31
C ALA A 67 -0.18 -10.99 -8.56
N SER A 68 0.85 -11.80 -8.25
CA SER A 68 2.06 -11.34 -7.58
C SER A 68 2.82 -10.31 -8.43
N ARG A 69 3.06 -10.61 -9.72
CA ARG A 69 3.74 -9.71 -10.66
C ARG A 69 2.97 -8.40 -10.84
N PHE A 70 1.65 -8.48 -10.99
CA PHE A 70 0.78 -7.31 -11.09
C PHE A 70 0.87 -6.44 -9.83
N CYS A 71 0.66 -7.03 -8.66
CA CYS A 71 0.68 -6.30 -7.39
C CYS A 71 2.04 -5.66 -7.13
N THR A 72 3.13 -6.38 -7.42
CA THR A 72 4.50 -5.88 -7.23
C THR A 72 4.77 -4.66 -8.11
N ALA A 73 4.54 -4.78 -9.43
CA ALA A 73 4.80 -3.68 -10.36
C ALA A 73 3.98 -2.42 -10.03
N PHE A 74 2.69 -2.58 -9.69
CA PHE A 74 1.85 -1.43 -9.37
C PHE A 74 2.11 -0.85 -7.98
N ASP A 75 2.53 -1.65 -7.01
CA ASP A 75 2.94 -1.13 -5.70
C ASP A 75 4.27 -0.36 -5.79
N GLU A 76 5.23 -0.82 -6.58
CA GLU A 76 6.48 -0.10 -6.86
C GLU A 76 6.21 1.27 -7.49
N VAL A 77 5.42 1.31 -8.57
CA VAL A 77 5.03 2.57 -9.22
C VAL A 77 4.28 3.47 -8.23
N HIS A 78 3.33 2.92 -7.48
CA HIS A 78 2.58 3.69 -6.49
C HIS A 78 3.48 4.27 -5.38
N ASN A 79 4.44 3.49 -4.88
CA ASN A 79 5.39 3.93 -3.87
C ASN A 79 6.35 4.99 -4.42
N TYR A 80 6.83 4.85 -5.66
CA TYR A 80 7.66 5.85 -6.33
C TYR A 80 6.96 7.20 -6.45
N PHE A 81 5.66 7.24 -6.80
CA PHE A 81 4.88 8.48 -6.86
C PHE A 81 4.29 8.93 -5.51
N ARG A 82 4.51 8.19 -4.42
CA ARG A 82 3.91 8.51 -3.12
C ARG A 82 4.55 9.76 -2.52
N VAL A 83 3.74 10.80 -2.32
CA VAL A 83 4.12 12.02 -1.59
C VAL A 83 3.70 11.86 -0.12
N ASP A 84 4.57 12.22 0.83
CA ASP A 84 4.19 12.18 2.24
C ASP A 84 3.02 13.15 2.50
N LYS A 85 2.01 12.66 3.22
CA LYS A 85 0.73 13.36 3.40
C LYS A 85 0.81 14.49 4.42
N THR A 86 1.92 14.58 5.15
CA THR A 86 2.04 15.42 6.34
C THR A 86 2.05 16.91 6.03
N ILE A 87 2.64 17.39 4.92
CA ILE A 87 2.81 18.85 4.71
C ILE A 87 2.96 19.20 3.22
N ALA A 88 1.93 19.04 2.39
CA ALA A 88 2.00 19.50 1.00
C ALA A 88 0.64 19.96 0.47
N SER A 89 0.59 21.19 -0.03
CA SER A 89 -0.52 21.72 -0.83
C SER A 89 -0.72 20.86 -2.09
N LEU A 90 -1.88 20.95 -2.73
CA LEU A 90 -2.12 20.24 -4.00
C LEU A 90 -1.09 20.63 -5.07
N ALA A 91 -0.65 21.89 -5.08
CA ALA A 91 0.42 22.37 -5.96
C ALA A 91 1.75 21.66 -5.66
N ALA A 92 2.19 21.63 -4.40
CA ALA A 92 3.43 20.95 -4.02
C ALA A 92 3.42 19.45 -4.36
N ARG A 93 2.26 18.78 -4.20
CA ARG A 93 2.11 17.37 -4.62
C ARG A 93 2.24 17.21 -6.14
N ARG A 94 1.68 18.14 -6.91
CA ARG A 94 1.81 18.15 -8.37
C ARG A 94 3.25 18.37 -8.80
N ASP A 95 3.98 19.27 -8.15
CA ASP A 95 5.39 19.55 -8.49
C ASP A 95 6.26 18.31 -8.26
N VAL A 96 6.10 17.64 -7.12
CA VAL A 96 6.80 16.38 -6.82
C VAL A 96 6.44 15.31 -7.85
N PHE A 97 5.16 15.17 -8.20
CA PHE A 97 4.71 14.22 -9.21
C PHE A 97 5.36 14.49 -10.57
N VAL A 98 5.33 15.74 -11.05
CA VAL A 98 5.90 16.13 -12.34
C VAL A 98 7.41 15.93 -12.37
N ALA A 99 8.11 16.25 -11.28
CA ALA A 99 9.55 16.04 -11.17
C ALA A 99 9.91 14.55 -11.29
N ARG A 100 9.27 13.70 -10.48
CA ARG A 100 9.46 12.24 -10.53
C ARG A 100 9.06 11.63 -11.87
N TRP A 101 8.01 12.15 -12.50
CA TRP A 101 7.59 11.68 -13.82
C TRP A 101 8.65 11.96 -14.89
N ARG A 102 9.27 13.14 -14.87
CA ARG A 102 10.36 13.48 -15.80
C ARG A 102 11.59 12.59 -15.58
N GLU A 103 11.97 12.39 -14.32
CA GLU A 103 13.06 11.49 -13.95
C GLU A 103 12.81 10.07 -14.49
N LEU A 104 11.64 9.50 -14.21
CA LEU A 104 11.26 8.18 -14.71
C LEU A 104 11.30 8.08 -16.24
N ILE A 105 10.78 9.08 -16.97
CA ILE A 105 10.83 9.07 -18.44
C ILE A 105 12.27 9.09 -18.95
N ASN A 106 13.13 9.90 -18.33
CA ASN A 106 14.54 9.97 -18.73
C ASN A 106 15.24 8.62 -18.50
N ASP A 107 15.02 8.01 -17.34
CA ASP A 107 15.62 6.71 -17.00
C ASP A 107 15.16 5.60 -17.94
N VAL A 108 13.86 5.54 -18.24
CA VAL A 108 13.29 4.55 -19.17
C VAL A 108 13.74 4.80 -20.61
N SER A 109 13.99 6.06 -21.01
CA SER A 109 14.46 6.37 -22.37
C SER A 109 15.97 6.13 -22.55
N ALA A 110 16.72 6.03 -21.44
CA ALA A 110 18.16 5.78 -21.43
C ALA A 110 18.52 4.28 -21.31
N ALA A 111 17.54 3.41 -21.06
CA ALA A 111 17.67 1.96 -20.94
C ALA A 111 17.33 1.25 -22.26
#